data_AF-L1QCX1-F1
#
_entry.id   AF-L1QCX1-F1
#
_cell.length_a   1.000
_cell.length_b   1.000
_cell.length_c   1.000
_cell.angle_alpha   90.00
_cell.angle_beta   90.00
_cell.angle_gamma   90.00
#
_symmetry.space_group_name_H-M   'P 1'
#
loop_
_entity.id
_entity.type
_entity.pdbx_description
1 polymer ?
#
loop_
_entity_poly.entity_id
_entity_poly.type
_entity_poly.pdbx_seq_one_letter_code
_entity_poly.pdbx_strand_id
1 'polypeptide(L)'
;MAIHESQSRFYENIIGRSKEFCSYLLPLAKKYFKDFDSVNLEEFYEAINYVEPSLIRTEADELTYSLHIIIRYEIEKELINGDISVDDLPELWNKKYREYLGVEASNYSEGILQDVHWSGGMFGYFPSYALGNIYGAQMYYKLLEEKPEVMNEVAKGDFNTVKVWLNEKVHKNGKLYTPNELIKNITGEELNAKYFIKYLKEKYYEVYNVK
;
A
#
# COMPACT_ATOMS: atom_id res chain seq x y z
N MET A 1 1.78 12.17 -8.36
CA MET A 1 1.67 11.50 -7.05
C MET A 1 1.57 9.99 -7.17
N ALA A 2 0.53 9.41 -7.79
CA ALA A 2 0.32 7.95 -7.78
C ALA A 2 1.50 7.09 -8.27
N ILE A 3 2.15 7.45 -9.39
CA ILE A 3 3.35 6.73 -9.87
C ILE A 3 4.53 6.85 -8.89
N HIS A 4 4.62 7.95 -8.15
CA HIS A 4 5.67 8.12 -7.14
C HIS A 4 5.36 7.29 -5.89
N GLU A 5 4.10 7.29 -5.45
CA GLU A 5 3.65 6.44 -4.34
C GLU A 5 3.77 4.96 -4.68
N SER A 6 3.57 4.57 -5.95
CA SER A 6 3.75 3.18 -6.33
C SER A 6 5.19 2.73 -6.12
N GLN A 7 6.20 3.59 -6.27
CA GLN A 7 7.59 3.22 -5.99
C GLN A 7 7.85 3.05 -4.49
N SER A 8 7.32 3.94 -3.65
CA SER A 8 7.46 3.80 -2.19
C SER A 8 6.79 2.52 -1.71
N ARG A 9 5.54 2.28 -2.11
CA ARG A 9 4.79 1.07 -1.75
C ARG A 9 5.37 -0.20 -2.37
N PHE A 10 5.96 -0.13 -3.56
CA PHE A 10 6.65 -1.28 -4.15
C PHE A 10 7.81 -1.75 -3.25
N TYR A 11 8.66 -0.83 -2.83
CA TYR A 11 9.79 -1.19 -1.97
C TYR A 11 9.37 -1.49 -0.55
N GLU A 12 8.44 -0.73 0.04
CA GLU A 12 7.98 -0.95 1.41
C GLU A 12 7.24 -2.29 1.54
N ASN A 13 6.22 -2.51 0.70
CA ASN A 13 5.22 -3.55 0.91
C ASN A 13 5.49 -4.80 0.07
N ILE A 14 5.63 -4.60 -1.25
CA ILE A 14 5.80 -5.72 -2.18
C ILE A 14 7.15 -6.40 -1.95
N ILE A 15 8.23 -5.63 -1.81
CA ILE A 15 9.56 -6.17 -1.53
C ILE A 15 9.79 -6.27 -0.02
N GLY A 16 9.69 -5.15 0.71
CA GLY A 16 10.11 -5.04 2.11
C GLY A 16 9.26 -5.80 3.14
N ARG A 17 8.06 -6.26 2.77
CA ARG A 17 7.22 -7.14 3.60
C ARG A 17 7.00 -8.52 2.97
N SER A 18 7.76 -8.88 1.94
CA SER A 18 7.74 -10.23 1.35
C SER A 18 8.42 -11.25 2.27
N LYS A 19 8.05 -12.53 2.12
CA LYS A 19 8.66 -13.64 2.85
C LYS A 19 10.14 -13.80 2.47
N GLU A 20 10.47 -13.55 1.22
CA GLU A 20 11.83 -13.56 0.70
C GLU A 20 12.68 -12.49 1.38
N PHE A 21 12.21 -11.25 1.44
CA PHE A 21 12.93 -10.19 2.16
C PHE A 21 13.04 -10.50 3.66
N CYS A 22 11.99 -11.03 4.28
CA CYS A 22 12.04 -11.47 5.68
C CYS A 22 13.10 -12.54 5.91
N SER A 23 13.29 -13.47 4.97
CA SER A 23 14.32 -14.52 5.04
C SER A 23 15.75 -13.98 5.00
N TYR A 24 15.95 -12.86 4.29
CA TYR A 24 17.20 -12.11 4.29
C TYR A 24 17.38 -11.26 5.57
N LEU A 25 16.33 -10.59 6.02
CA LEU A 25 16.38 -9.63 7.12
C LEU A 25 16.51 -10.31 8.49
N LEU A 26 15.80 -11.41 8.74
CA LEU A 26 15.75 -12.04 10.06
C LEU A 26 17.15 -12.45 10.59
N PRO A 27 18.05 -13.06 9.79
CA PRO A 27 19.44 -13.31 10.23
C PRO A 27 20.20 -12.03 10.62
N LEU A 28 19.96 -10.91 9.92
CA LEU A 28 20.55 -9.62 10.28
C LEU A 28 19.96 -9.06 11.57
N ALA A 29 18.64 -9.18 11.75
CA ALA A 29 17.97 -8.78 13.00
C ALA A 29 18.55 -9.54 14.20
N LYS A 30 18.66 -10.87 14.12
CA LYS A 30 19.29 -11.72 15.16
C LYS A 30 20.73 -11.31 15.47
N LYS A 31 21.50 -10.88 14.47
CA LYS A 31 22.87 -10.40 14.66
C LYS A 31 22.95 -9.15 15.55
N TYR A 32 21.98 -8.23 15.44
CA TYR A 32 22.02 -6.93 16.12
C TYR A 32 21.11 -6.84 17.35
N PHE A 33 20.08 -7.69 17.44
CA PHE A 33 19.04 -7.60 18.46
C PHE A 33 18.75 -9.00 19.03
N LYS A 34 19.12 -9.20 20.30
CA LYS A 34 18.98 -10.49 20.99
C LYS A 34 17.52 -10.95 21.15
N ASP A 35 16.58 -10.01 21.16
CA ASP A 35 15.15 -10.31 21.28
C ASP A 35 14.62 -11.15 20.10
N PHE A 36 15.34 -11.19 18.97
CA PHE A 36 14.97 -11.99 17.82
C PHE A 36 15.49 -13.42 17.87
N ASP A 37 16.39 -13.80 18.79
CA ASP A 37 17.10 -15.10 18.75
C ASP A 37 16.16 -16.30 18.64
N SER A 38 15.04 -16.27 19.39
CA SER A 38 14.01 -17.32 19.40
C SER A 38 12.98 -17.21 18.26
N VAL A 39 12.91 -16.08 17.56
CA VAL A 39 11.91 -15.84 16.51
C VAL A 39 12.25 -16.65 15.26
N ASN A 40 11.27 -17.36 14.72
CA ASN A 40 11.40 -18.07 13.45
C ASN A 40 10.88 -17.23 12.26
N LEU A 41 11.14 -17.69 11.03
CA LEU A 41 10.80 -16.93 9.82
C LEU A 41 9.30 -16.73 9.65
N GLU A 42 8.48 -17.73 9.99
CA GLU A 42 7.03 -17.64 9.85
C GLU A 42 6.47 -16.61 10.82
N GLU A 43 6.86 -16.69 12.11
CA GLU A 43 6.45 -15.72 13.13
C GLU A 43 6.83 -14.29 12.75
N PHE A 44 8.04 -14.10 12.20
CA PHE A 44 8.52 -12.78 11.78
C PHE A 44 7.72 -12.25 10.59
N TYR A 45 7.46 -13.09 9.59
CA TYR A 45 6.70 -12.73 8.40
C TYR A 45 5.23 -12.42 8.72
N GLU A 46 4.59 -13.24 9.57
CA GLU A 46 3.24 -13.02 10.06
C GLU A 46 3.14 -11.71 10.86
N ALA A 47 4.09 -11.45 11.77
CA ALA A 47 4.09 -10.24 12.59
C ALA A 47 4.24 -8.95 11.77
N ILE A 48 5.08 -8.94 10.73
CA ILE A 48 5.26 -7.80 9.82
C ILE A 48 4.00 -7.52 8.99
N ASN A 49 3.20 -8.56 8.75
CA ASN A 49 2.00 -8.52 7.93
C ASN A 49 0.71 -8.65 8.75
N TYR A 50 0.76 -8.27 10.02
CA TYR A 50 -0.41 -8.21 10.86
C TYR A 50 -1.43 -7.17 10.32
N VAL A 51 -2.71 -7.52 10.43
CA VAL A 51 -3.87 -6.78 9.91
C VAL A 51 -4.84 -6.56 11.04
N GLU A 52 -5.26 -5.32 11.21
CA GLU A 52 -6.27 -4.94 12.19
C GLU A 52 -6.98 -3.65 11.73
N PRO A 53 -8.33 -3.62 11.75
CA PRO A 53 -9.04 -2.37 11.54
C PRO A 53 -8.62 -1.34 12.59
N SER A 54 -8.12 -0.20 12.13
CA SER A 54 -7.57 0.85 12.99
C SER A 54 -8.09 2.23 12.57
N LEU A 55 -7.79 3.26 13.37
CA LEU A 55 -8.27 4.63 13.12
C LEU A 55 -7.30 5.45 12.26
N ILE A 56 -6.00 5.28 12.49
CA ILE A 56 -4.96 6.15 11.95
C ILE A 56 -4.47 5.62 10.60
N ARG A 57 -4.82 6.35 9.53
CA ARG A 57 -4.52 5.93 8.15
C ARG A 57 -3.04 5.64 7.89
N THR A 58 -2.13 6.43 8.45
CA THR A 58 -0.68 6.26 8.22
C THR A 58 -0.10 5.02 8.90
N GLU A 59 -0.81 4.44 9.85
CA GLU A 59 -0.41 3.26 10.63
C GLU A 59 -1.16 1.99 10.18
N ALA A 60 -2.16 2.14 9.30
CA ALA A 60 -2.97 1.05 8.80
C ALA A 60 -2.16 0.03 7.96
N ASP A 61 -2.55 -1.23 8.05
CA ASP A 61 -1.98 -2.34 7.30
C ASP A 61 -2.37 -2.32 5.81
N GLU A 62 -1.76 -3.18 4.98
CA GLU A 62 -1.97 -3.16 3.52
C GLU A 62 -3.41 -3.50 3.09
N LEU A 63 -4.16 -4.29 3.87
CA LEU A 63 -5.54 -4.66 3.55
C LEU A 63 -6.51 -3.54 3.91
N THR A 64 -6.32 -2.89 5.06
CA THR A 64 -7.26 -1.87 5.57
C THR A 64 -6.94 -0.47 5.04
N TYR A 65 -5.69 -0.16 4.69
CA TYR A 65 -5.24 1.17 4.25
C TYR A 65 -6.09 1.78 3.12
N SER A 66 -6.48 0.98 2.12
CA SER A 66 -7.25 1.50 0.99
C SER A 66 -8.68 1.92 1.38
N LEU A 67 -9.23 1.35 2.46
CA LEU A 67 -10.55 1.74 2.99
C LEU A 67 -10.50 3.15 3.58
N HIS A 68 -9.43 3.50 4.30
CA HIS A 68 -9.23 4.87 4.79
C HIS A 68 -9.22 5.91 3.66
N ILE A 69 -8.66 5.55 2.50
CA ILE A 69 -8.64 6.39 1.30
C ILE A 69 -10.02 6.53 0.67
N ILE A 70 -10.78 5.42 0.59
CA ILE A 70 -12.16 5.42 0.06
C ILE A 70 -13.04 6.34 0.89
N ILE A 71 -12.98 6.23 2.23
CA ILE A 71 -13.76 7.09 3.14
C ILE A 71 -13.53 8.57 2.84
N ARG A 72 -12.26 8.98 2.73
CA ARG A 72 -11.89 10.38 2.43
C ARG A 72 -12.37 10.80 1.05
N TYR A 73 -12.18 9.97 0.04
CA TYR A 73 -12.62 10.25 -1.33
C TYR A 73 -14.14 10.45 -1.42
N GLU A 74 -14.93 9.61 -0.73
CA GLU A 74 -16.38 9.75 -0.71
C GLU A 74 -16.81 11.05 -0.02
N ILE A 75 -16.20 11.38 1.12
CA ILE A 75 -16.47 12.65 1.83
C ILE A 75 -16.12 13.85 0.95
N GLU A 76 -14.95 13.83 0.28
CA GLU A 76 -14.55 14.90 -0.65
C GLU A 76 -15.58 15.06 -1.78
N LYS A 77 -16.08 13.96 -2.33
CA LYS A 77 -17.08 13.97 -3.40
C LYS A 77 -18.41 14.56 -2.93
N GLU A 78 -18.91 14.13 -1.78
CA GLU A 78 -20.16 14.64 -1.18
C GLU A 78 -20.03 16.15 -0.88
N LEU A 79 -18.89 16.59 -0.33
CA LEU A 79 -18.64 17.99 -0.02
C LEU A 79 -18.57 18.87 -1.29
N ILE A 80 -17.84 18.42 -2.32
CA ILE A 80 -17.68 19.16 -3.58
C ILE A 80 -19.00 19.26 -4.36
N ASN A 81 -19.85 18.24 -4.26
CA ASN A 81 -21.18 18.25 -4.87
C ASN A 81 -22.19 19.14 -4.12
N GLY A 82 -21.87 19.54 -2.89
CA GLY A 82 -22.80 20.26 -2.01
C GLY A 82 -23.86 19.36 -1.37
N ASP A 83 -23.64 18.04 -1.34
CA ASP A 83 -24.53 17.07 -0.71
C ASP A 83 -24.44 17.13 0.83
N ILE A 84 -23.30 17.61 1.35
CA ILE A 84 -23.02 17.81 2.78
C ILE A 84 -22.35 19.16 3.02
N SER A 85 -22.41 19.64 4.26
CA SER A 85 -21.70 20.82 4.75
C SER A 85 -20.49 20.44 5.62
N VAL A 86 -19.65 21.42 5.95
CA VAL A 86 -18.50 21.22 6.85
C VAL A 86 -18.93 20.80 8.26
N ASP A 87 -20.11 21.27 8.71
CA ASP A 87 -20.64 20.95 10.04
C ASP A 87 -21.06 19.47 10.17
N ASP A 88 -21.33 18.80 9.04
CA ASP A 88 -21.73 17.38 9.00
C ASP A 88 -20.53 16.42 9.09
N LEU A 89 -19.30 16.92 8.87
CA LEU A 89 -18.10 16.09 8.74
C LEU A 89 -17.79 15.21 9.96
N PRO A 90 -17.90 15.69 11.22
CA PRO A 90 -17.57 14.85 12.37
C PRO A 90 -18.45 13.60 12.49
N GLU A 91 -19.76 13.74 12.25
CA GLU A 91 -20.70 12.62 12.33
C GLU A 91 -20.53 11.67 11.14
N LEU A 92 -20.42 12.23 9.92
CA LEU A 92 -20.24 11.45 8.70
C LEU A 92 -18.95 10.62 8.73
N TRP A 93 -17.87 11.19 9.27
CA TRP A 93 -16.60 10.49 9.42
C TRP A 93 -16.74 9.23 10.26
N ASN A 94 -17.29 9.36 11.48
CA ASN A 94 -17.48 8.22 12.38
C ASN A 94 -18.47 7.21 11.79
N LYS A 95 -19.50 7.68 11.08
CA LYS A 95 -20.41 6.80 10.34
C LYS A 95 -19.68 5.95 9.31
N LYS A 96 -18.90 6.57 8.41
CA LYS A 96 -18.16 5.83 7.37
C LYS A 96 -17.07 4.93 7.97
N TYR A 97 -16.37 5.34 9.02
CA TYR A 97 -15.39 4.49 9.69
C TYR A 97 -16.03 3.25 10.34
N ARG A 98 -17.22 3.38 10.95
CA ARG A 98 -17.98 2.22 11.43
C ARG A 98 -18.41 1.30 10.30
N GLU A 99 -18.90 1.86 9.20
CA GLU A 99 -19.38 1.09 8.04
C GLU A 99 -18.26 0.31 7.33
N TYR A 100 -17.11 0.95 7.11
CA TYR A 100 -16.00 0.37 6.35
C TYR A 100 -15.01 -0.42 7.20
N LEU A 101 -14.73 0.02 8.44
CA LEU A 101 -13.68 -0.54 9.30
C LEU A 101 -14.21 -1.09 10.62
N GLY A 102 -15.47 -0.84 10.99
CA GLY A 102 -16.03 -1.31 12.26
C GLY A 102 -15.48 -0.60 13.50
N VAL A 103 -14.77 0.53 13.32
CA VAL A 103 -14.17 1.31 14.40
C VAL A 103 -14.72 2.74 14.43
N GLU A 104 -14.57 3.41 15.56
CA GLU A 104 -15.03 4.79 15.76
C GLU A 104 -14.02 5.58 16.58
N ALA A 105 -13.77 6.83 16.18
CA ALA A 105 -12.91 7.74 16.91
C ALA A 105 -13.62 8.27 18.16
N SER A 106 -12.92 8.23 19.30
CA SER A 106 -13.37 8.80 20.58
C SER A 106 -13.28 10.33 20.62
N ASN A 107 -12.45 10.92 19.75
CA ASN A 107 -12.21 12.35 19.68
C ASN A 107 -11.78 12.77 18.27
N TYR A 108 -11.75 14.08 17.99
CA TYR A 108 -11.46 14.56 16.65
C TYR A 108 -10.01 14.38 16.20
N SER A 109 -9.05 14.28 17.15
CA SER A 109 -7.62 14.16 16.81
C SER A 109 -7.27 12.82 16.16
N GLU A 110 -7.95 11.74 16.55
CA GLU A 110 -7.87 10.43 15.90
C GLU A 110 -8.97 10.20 14.86
N GLY A 111 -9.90 11.15 14.74
CA GLY A 111 -10.99 11.16 13.78
C GLY A 111 -10.75 12.13 12.62
N ILE A 112 -11.71 13.02 12.40
CA ILE A 112 -11.75 13.97 11.28
C ILE A 112 -10.52 14.89 11.15
N LEU A 113 -9.77 15.14 12.24
CA LEU A 113 -8.58 15.99 12.25
C LEU A 113 -7.26 15.20 12.21
N GLN A 114 -7.29 13.89 11.98
CA GLN A 114 -6.07 13.06 11.97
C GLN A 114 -5.11 13.39 10.82
N ASP A 115 -5.61 14.01 9.74
CA ASP A 115 -4.84 14.32 8.54
C ASP A 115 -4.80 15.82 8.25
N VAL A 116 -3.63 16.29 7.81
CA VAL A 116 -3.38 17.71 7.48
C VAL A 116 -3.87 18.10 6.08
N HIS A 117 -4.36 17.17 5.27
CA HIS A 117 -4.57 17.39 3.84
C HIS A 117 -5.62 18.45 3.54
N TRP A 118 -6.78 18.37 4.18
CA TRP A 118 -7.88 19.32 3.91
C TRP A 118 -7.58 20.71 4.45
N SER A 119 -6.89 20.84 5.58
CA SER A 119 -6.42 22.14 6.06
C SER A 119 -5.36 22.77 5.14
N GLY A 120 -4.58 21.93 4.45
CA GLY A 120 -3.66 22.34 3.38
C GLY A 120 -4.30 22.53 1.99
N GLY A 121 -5.62 22.38 1.86
CA GLY A 121 -6.33 22.52 0.58
C GLY A 121 -6.10 21.38 -0.42
N MET A 122 -5.58 20.23 0.02
CA MET A 122 -5.22 19.09 -0.83
C MET A 122 -6.41 18.16 -1.12
N PHE A 123 -7.49 18.70 -1.68
CA PHE A 123 -8.65 17.92 -2.12
C PHE A 123 -8.36 17.13 -3.41
N GLY A 124 -8.86 15.90 -3.52
CA GLY A 124 -8.56 14.99 -4.63
C GLY A 124 -7.16 14.36 -4.55
N TYR A 125 -6.44 14.57 -3.44
CA TYR A 125 -5.08 14.05 -3.24
C TYR A 125 -5.08 12.60 -2.77
N PHE A 126 -5.96 12.24 -1.83
CA PHE A 126 -6.01 10.92 -1.21
C PHE A 126 -6.12 9.75 -2.20
N PRO A 127 -6.95 9.82 -3.28
CA PRO A 127 -7.03 8.75 -4.26
C PRO A 127 -5.68 8.33 -4.84
N SER A 128 -4.72 9.26 -4.90
CA SER A 128 -3.38 8.96 -5.40
C SER A 128 -2.61 7.92 -4.56
N TYR A 129 -2.92 7.80 -3.26
CA TYR A 129 -2.31 6.78 -2.40
C TYR A 129 -2.79 5.37 -2.76
N ALA A 130 -4.10 5.17 -2.90
CA ALA A 130 -4.68 3.89 -3.30
C ALA A 130 -4.25 3.50 -4.73
N LEU A 131 -4.19 4.49 -5.65
CA LEU A 131 -3.65 4.26 -6.99
C LEU A 131 -2.19 3.80 -6.95
N GLY A 132 -1.37 4.30 -6.02
CA GLY A 132 0.00 3.86 -5.83
C GLY A 132 0.11 2.34 -5.61
N ASN A 133 -0.71 1.79 -4.72
CA ASN A 133 -0.78 0.34 -4.48
C ASN A 133 -1.18 -0.44 -5.75
N ILE A 134 -2.16 0.06 -6.50
CA ILE A 134 -2.65 -0.60 -7.72
C ILE A 134 -1.58 -0.61 -8.82
N TYR A 135 -0.93 0.52 -9.08
CA TYR A 135 0.19 0.63 -10.02
C TYR A 135 1.34 -0.29 -9.59
N GLY A 136 1.69 -0.30 -8.31
CA GLY A 136 2.78 -1.12 -7.76
C GLY A 136 2.56 -2.61 -8.00
N ALA A 137 1.37 -3.12 -7.67
CA ALA A 137 1.03 -4.52 -7.87
C ALA A 137 1.01 -4.93 -9.35
N GLN A 138 0.46 -4.09 -10.22
CA GLN A 138 0.46 -4.39 -11.66
C GLN A 138 1.89 -4.40 -12.24
N MET A 139 2.76 -3.50 -11.80
CA MET A 139 4.19 -3.54 -12.17
C MET A 139 4.89 -4.78 -11.59
N TYR A 140 4.52 -5.22 -10.39
CA TYR A 140 5.11 -6.40 -9.75
C TYR A 140 4.86 -7.67 -10.56
N TYR A 141 3.62 -7.92 -10.99
CA TYR A 141 3.35 -9.09 -11.83
C TYR A 141 4.06 -9.01 -13.17
N LYS A 142 4.24 -7.81 -13.74
CA LYS A 142 5.03 -7.66 -14.97
C LYS A 142 6.52 -7.94 -14.74
N LEU A 143 7.06 -7.51 -13.60
CA LEU A 143 8.43 -7.83 -13.20
C LEU A 143 8.61 -9.34 -13.06
N LEU A 144 7.70 -10.05 -12.38
CA LEU A 144 7.77 -11.50 -12.23
C LEU A 144 7.69 -12.25 -13.57
N GLU A 145 6.88 -11.76 -14.51
CA GLU A 145 6.80 -12.31 -15.87
C GLU A 145 8.14 -12.19 -16.61
N GLU A 146 8.78 -11.02 -16.55
CA GLU A 146 10.03 -10.76 -17.27
C GLU A 146 11.28 -11.28 -16.54
N LYS A 147 11.21 -11.41 -15.22
CA LYS A 147 12.29 -11.80 -14.30
C LYS A 147 11.80 -12.82 -13.26
N PRO A 148 11.53 -14.08 -13.66
CA PRO A 148 10.93 -15.08 -12.75
C PRO A 148 11.74 -15.37 -11.48
N GLU A 149 13.06 -15.20 -11.54
CA GLU A 149 13.97 -15.49 -10.42
C GLU A 149 14.19 -14.31 -9.46
N VAL A 150 13.57 -13.14 -9.72
CA VAL A 150 13.89 -11.91 -8.99
C VAL A 150 13.69 -12.03 -7.48
N MET A 151 12.69 -12.78 -7.02
CA MET A 151 12.43 -12.95 -5.58
C MET A 151 13.47 -13.88 -4.92
N ASN A 152 14.08 -14.80 -5.66
CA ASN A 152 15.22 -15.60 -5.18
C ASN A 152 16.47 -14.73 -4.97
N GLU A 153 16.60 -13.61 -5.69
CA GLU A 153 17.65 -12.61 -5.47
C GLU A 153 17.35 -11.76 -4.23
N VAL A 154 16.09 -11.32 -4.06
CA VAL A 154 15.60 -10.61 -2.85
C VAL A 154 15.88 -11.43 -1.58
N ALA A 155 15.65 -12.74 -1.61
CA ALA A 155 15.93 -13.65 -0.49
C ALA A 155 17.41 -13.70 -0.08
N LYS A 156 18.32 -13.28 -0.98
CA LYS A 156 19.77 -13.18 -0.73
C LYS A 156 20.22 -11.75 -0.42
N GLY A 157 19.30 -10.80 -0.38
CA GLY A 157 19.59 -9.37 -0.21
C GLY A 157 20.11 -8.68 -1.46
N ASP A 158 19.92 -9.27 -2.65
CA ASP A 158 20.25 -8.63 -3.92
C ASP A 158 19.00 -7.98 -4.52
N PHE A 159 19.00 -6.65 -4.56
CA PHE A 159 17.90 -5.84 -5.08
C PHE A 159 18.22 -5.22 -6.45
N ASN A 160 19.35 -5.59 -7.05
CA ASN A 160 19.84 -4.92 -8.26
C ASN A 160 18.90 -5.14 -9.45
N THR A 161 18.39 -6.35 -9.65
CA THR A 161 17.45 -6.64 -10.75
C THR A 161 16.16 -5.83 -10.62
N VAL A 162 15.57 -5.75 -9.41
CA VAL A 162 14.40 -4.91 -9.14
C VAL A 162 14.69 -3.45 -9.48
N LYS A 163 15.81 -2.92 -8.98
CA LYS A 163 16.22 -1.52 -9.20
C LYS A 163 16.45 -1.21 -10.67
N VAL A 164 17.19 -2.06 -11.39
CA VAL A 164 17.48 -1.87 -12.81
C VAL A 164 16.19 -1.91 -13.62
N TRP A 165 15.30 -2.87 -13.33
CA TRP A 165 14.03 -2.97 -14.02
C TRP A 165 13.15 -1.73 -13.81
N LEU A 166 12.99 -1.25 -12.58
CA LEU A 166 12.23 -0.03 -12.29
C LEU A 166 12.88 1.21 -12.91
N ASN A 167 14.21 1.31 -12.90
CA ASN A 167 14.92 2.40 -13.57
C ASN A 167 14.63 2.42 -15.08
N GLU A 168 14.68 1.25 -15.72
CA GLU A 168 14.48 1.12 -17.15
C GLU A 168 13.03 1.29 -17.59
N LYS A 169 12.08 0.81 -16.81
CA LYS A 169 10.66 0.78 -17.17
C LYS A 169 9.91 2.01 -16.66
N VAL A 170 10.32 2.58 -15.53
CA VAL A 170 9.62 3.67 -14.85
C VAL A 170 10.48 4.94 -14.84
N HIS A 171 11.61 4.93 -14.12
CA HIS A 171 12.27 6.16 -13.69
C HIS A 171 12.88 6.96 -14.84
N LYS A 172 13.51 6.30 -15.82
CA LYS A 172 14.14 6.97 -16.95
C LYS A 172 13.17 7.80 -17.79
N ASN A 173 11.87 7.47 -17.75
CA ASN A 173 10.85 8.15 -18.55
C ASN A 173 10.42 9.47 -17.92
N GLY A 174 10.67 9.71 -16.62
CA GLY A 174 10.28 10.94 -15.93
C GLY A 174 8.80 11.31 -16.19
N LYS A 175 8.58 12.47 -16.80
CA LYS A 175 7.25 12.96 -17.19
C LYS A 175 6.97 12.85 -18.70
N LEU A 176 7.67 11.97 -19.41
CA LEU A 176 7.50 11.78 -20.86
C LEU A 176 6.11 11.22 -21.21
N TYR A 177 5.53 10.40 -20.33
CA TYR A 177 4.21 9.78 -20.52
C TYR A 177 3.26 10.19 -19.39
N THR A 178 1.97 10.25 -19.69
CA THR A 178 0.94 10.27 -18.65
C THR A 178 0.97 8.95 -17.85
N PRO A 179 0.44 8.92 -16.61
CA PRO A 179 0.42 7.68 -15.83
C PRO A 179 -0.24 6.48 -16.53
N ASN A 180 -1.32 6.71 -17.28
CA ASN A 180 -2.03 5.65 -18.02
C ASN A 180 -1.24 5.15 -19.22
N GLU A 181 -0.56 6.05 -19.95
CA GLU A 181 0.34 5.65 -21.04
C GLU A 181 1.54 4.88 -20.48
N LEU A 182 2.13 5.36 -19.37
CA LEU A 182 3.28 4.71 -18.75
C LEU A 182 2.97 3.27 -18.33
N ILE A 183 1.87 3.04 -17.60
CA ILE A 183 1.54 1.68 -17.15
C ILE A 183 1.24 0.75 -18.32
N LYS A 184 0.59 1.27 -19.38
CA LYS A 184 0.32 0.53 -20.61
C LYS A 184 1.59 0.19 -21.37
N ASN A 185 2.57 1.10 -21.42
CA ASN A 185 3.88 0.85 -22.02
C ASN A 185 4.68 -0.20 -21.25
N ILE A 186 4.58 -0.21 -19.91
CA ILE A 186 5.29 -1.17 -19.06
C ILE A 186 4.64 -2.56 -19.16
N THR A 187 3.32 -2.63 -19.06
CA THR A 187 2.59 -3.88 -18.76
C THR A 187 1.83 -4.42 -19.97
N GLY A 188 1.61 -3.60 -21.00
CA GLY A 188 0.80 -3.94 -22.18
C GLY A 188 -0.69 -3.67 -22.01
N GLU A 189 -1.17 -3.30 -20.81
CA GLU A 189 -2.59 -3.03 -20.54
C GLU A 189 -2.80 -1.78 -19.68
N GLU A 190 -4.04 -1.30 -19.66
CA GLU A 190 -4.44 -0.17 -18.82
C GLU A 190 -4.42 -0.53 -17.33
N LEU A 191 -4.51 0.48 -16.46
CA LEU A 191 -4.49 0.25 -15.02
C LEU A 191 -5.63 -0.68 -14.60
N ASN A 192 -5.31 -1.74 -13.86
CA ASN A 192 -6.28 -2.76 -13.48
C ASN A 192 -6.11 -3.20 -12.01
N ALA A 193 -7.12 -2.91 -11.20
CA ALA A 193 -7.15 -3.29 -9.79
C ALA A 193 -7.09 -4.79 -9.53
N LYS A 194 -7.38 -5.64 -10.53
CA LYS A 194 -7.29 -7.11 -10.41
C LYS A 194 -5.94 -7.57 -9.87
N TYR A 195 -4.84 -6.89 -10.24
CA TYR A 195 -3.51 -7.27 -9.80
C TYR A 195 -3.28 -6.99 -8.33
N PHE A 196 -3.75 -5.86 -7.83
CA PHE A 196 -3.64 -5.56 -6.40
C PHE A 196 -4.50 -6.51 -5.56
N ILE A 197 -5.72 -6.80 -6.01
CA ILE A 197 -6.58 -7.79 -5.35
C ILE A 197 -5.92 -9.18 -5.37
N LYS A 198 -5.32 -9.57 -6.50
CA LYS A 198 -4.58 -10.84 -6.61
C LYS A 198 -3.40 -10.89 -5.64
N TYR A 199 -2.57 -9.84 -5.61
CA TYR A 199 -1.43 -9.71 -4.69
C TYR A 199 -1.87 -9.86 -3.23
N LEU A 200 -2.89 -9.11 -2.82
CA LEU A 200 -3.41 -9.17 -1.46
C LEU A 200 -3.95 -10.57 -1.12
N LYS A 201 -4.71 -11.19 -2.04
CA LYS A 201 -5.22 -12.55 -1.82
C LYS A 201 -4.10 -13.57 -1.67
N GLU A 202 -3.15 -13.60 -2.59
CA GLU A 202 -2.02 -14.55 -2.55
C GLU A 202 -1.25 -14.41 -1.23
N LYS A 203 -0.90 -13.17 -0.86
CA LYS A 203 -0.16 -12.88 0.37
C LYS A 203 -0.93 -13.22 1.64
N TYR A 204 -2.15 -12.69 1.77
CA TYR A 204 -2.88 -12.76 3.03
C TYR A 204 -3.62 -14.08 3.25
N TYR A 205 -3.88 -14.86 2.19
CA TYR A 205 -4.36 -16.23 2.36
C TYR A 205 -3.27 -17.12 2.95
N GLU A 206 -2.00 -16.90 2.56
CA GLU A 206 -0.86 -17.56 3.19
C GLU A 206 -0.72 -17.12 4.66
N VAL A 207 -0.60 -15.81 4.91
CA VAL A 207 -0.38 -15.26 6.27
C VAL A 207 -1.45 -15.72 7.27
N TYR A 208 -2.73 -15.73 6.87
CA TYR A 208 -3.83 -16.07 7.76
C TYR A 208 -4.35 -17.51 7.59
N ASN A 209 -3.65 -18.34 6.81
CA ASN A 209 -4.04 -19.73 6.53
C ASN A 209 -5.51 -19.87 6.06
N VAL A 210 -5.96 -18.94 5.22
CA VAL A 210 -7.32 -18.91 4.67
C VAL A 210 -7.39 -19.87 3.48
N LYS A 211 -8.35 -20.80 3.54
CA LYS A 211 -8.58 -21.83 2.50
C LYS A 211 -9.41 -21.31 1.33
#